data_AF-A0A9W6J6I5-F1
#
_entry.id   AF-A0A9W6J6I5-F1
#
_cell.length_a   1.000
_cell.length_b   1.000
_cell.length_c   1.000
_cell.angle_alpha   90.00
_cell.angle_beta   90.00
_cell.angle_gamma   90.00
#
_symmetry.space_group_name_H-M   'P 1'
#
loop_
_entity.id
_entity.type
_entity.pdbx_description
1 polymer ?
#
loop_
_entity_poly.entity_id
_entity_poly.type
_entity_poly.pdbx_seq_one_letter_code
_entity_poly.pdbx_strand_id
1 'polypeptide(L)'
;MTKAPAPSDLADKVMLRLPTGMRDRLAAAARETGRSMNAEIVSRLEKSLDQFKTLEELVETVGTVNELWTMVEALQAKVDRHADILRDLGGRVGPEPHDD
;
A
#
# COMPACT_ATOMS: atom_id res chain seq x y z
N MET A 1 17.70 1.47 -44.54
CA MET A 1 16.93 0.63 -43.59
C MET A 1 16.27 1.56 -42.59
N THR A 2 14.95 1.60 -42.50
CA THR A 2 14.22 2.39 -41.51
C THR A 2 14.18 1.63 -40.19
N LYS A 3 14.61 2.27 -39.10
CA LYS A 3 14.62 1.70 -37.74
C LYS A 3 13.18 1.46 -37.28
N ALA A 4 12.91 0.32 -36.63
CA ALA A 4 11.62 0.04 -36.02
C ALA A 4 11.30 1.07 -34.91
N PRO A 5 10.02 1.45 -34.73
CA PRO A 5 9.63 2.47 -33.76
C PRO A 5 9.98 2.04 -32.33
N ALA A 6 10.54 2.96 -31.55
CA ALA A 6 10.81 2.73 -30.15
C ALA A 6 9.51 2.84 -29.31
N PRO A 7 9.44 2.25 -28.11
CA PRO A 7 8.27 2.40 -27.23
C PRO A 7 7.89 3.86 -26.95
N SER A 8 8.87 4.77 -26.90
CA SER A 8 8.65 6.22 -26.74
C SER A 8 7.97 6.88 -27.94
N ASP A 9 8.05 6.27 -29.12
CA ASP A 9 7.44 6.79 -30.34
C ASP A 9 5.93 6.50 -30.39
N LEU A 10 5.48 5.50 -29.62
CA LEU A 10 4.08 5.10 -29.51
C LEU A 10 3.34 5.83 -28.38
N ALA A 11 4.06 6.57 -27.53
CA ALA A 11 3.47 7.28 -26.40
C ALA A 11 2.76 8.58 -26.84
N ASP A 12 1.64 8.89 -26.17
CA ASP A 12 0.93 10.16 -26.33
C ASP A 12 1.82 11.35 -25.92
N LYS A 13 1.73 12.44 -26.69
CA LYS A 13 2.57 13.63 -26.52
C LYS A 13 1.72 14.84 -26.20
N VAL A 14 2.04 15.51 -25.09
CA VAL A 14 1.39 16.76 -24.67
C VAL A 14 2.42 17.89 -24.69
N MET A 15 2.13 18.96 -25.43
CA MET A 15 2.97 20.17 -25.46
C MET A 15 2.59 21.11 -24.32
N LEU A 16 3.49 21.29 -23.35
CA LEU A 16 3.25 22.12 -22.17
C LEU A 16 3.77 23.55 -22.35
N ARG A 17 2.97 24.53 -21.92
CA ARG A 17 3.41 25.92 -21.75
C ARG A 17 3.78 26.15 -20.29
N LEU A 18 5.07 26.12 -20.00
CA LEU A 18 5.58 26.28 -18.64
C LEU A 18 5.81 27.76 -18.31
N PRO A 19 5.42 28.23 -17.11
CA PRO A 19 5.83 29.53 -16.59
C PRO A 19 7.36 29.69 -16.52
N THR A 20 7.83 30.94 -16.49
CA THR A 20 9.26 31.27 -16.38
C THR A 20 9.93 30.52 -15.22
N GLY A 21 11.08 29.91 -15.49
CA GLY A 21 11.87 29.16 -14.50
C GLY A 21 11.34 27.78 -14.12
N MET A 22 10.12 27.40 -14.53
CA MET A 22 9.56 26.09 -14.17
C MET A 22 10.31 24.93 -14.83
N ARG A 23 10.81 25.12 -16.06
CA ARG A 23 11.61 24.10 -16.75
C ARG A 23 12.91 23.78 -16.01
N ASP A 24 13.60 24.80 -15.49
CA ASP A 24 14.86 24.63 -14.76
C ASP A 24 14.62 23.95 -13.41
N ARG A 25 13.52 24.28 -12.74
CA ARG A 25 13.09 23.58 -11.52
C ARG A 25 12.82 22.11 -11.78
N LEU A 26 12.15 21.76 -12.87
CA LEU A 26 11.93 20.35 -13.27
C LEU A 26 13.25 19.64 -13.60
N ALA A 27 14.18 20.33 -14.26
CA ALA A 27 15.50 19.78 -14.56
C ALA A 27 16.30 19.47 -13.28
N ALA A 28 16.29 20.39 -12.31
CA ALA A 28 16.96 20.19 -11.03
C ALA A 28 16.36 19.00 -10.27
N ALA A 29 15.04 18.93 -10.17
CA ALA A 29 14.34 17.82 -9.50
C ALA A 29 14.64 16.46 -10.16
N ALA A 30 14.64 16.40 -11.50
CA ALA A 30 14.95 15.17 -12.22
C ALA A 30 16.39 14.69 -11.97
N ARG A 31 17.36 15.61 -11.87
CA ARG A 31 18.75 15.26 -11.52
C ARG A 31 18.86 14.73 -10.10
N GLU A 32 18.17 15.36 -9.16
CA GLU A 32 18.15 14.93 -7.75
C GLU A 32 17.59 13.51 -7.59
N THR A 33 16.56 13.17 -8.37
CA THR A 33 15.92 11.84 -8.32
C THR A 33 16.57 10.80 -9.25
N GLY A 34 17.59 11.18 -10.02
CA GLY A 34 18.23 10.29 -11.00
C GLY A 34 17.32 9.90 -12.18
N ARG A 35 16.26 10.67 -12.44
CA ARG A 35 15.29 10.42 -13.52
C ARG A 35 15.57 11.28 -14.74
N SER A 36 15.04 10.88 -15.90
CA SER A 36 14.88 11.81 -17.01
C SER A 36 13.84 12.88 -16.62
N MET A 37 13.93 14.06 -17.22
CA MET A 37 12.95 15.13 -16.98
C MET A 37 11.53 14.67 -17.29
N ASN A 38 11.34 13.86 -18.35
CA ASN A 38 10.03 13.30 -18.68
C ASN A 38 9.52 12.36 -17.57
N ALA A 39 10.37 11.46 -17.07
CA ALA A 39 9.99 10.54 -16.00
C ALA A 39 9.65 11.26 -14.70
N GLU A 40 10.33 12.37 -14.38
CA GLU A 40 9.99 13.22 -13.23
C GLU A 40 8.64 13.95 -13.41
N ILE A 41 8.36 14.46 -14.62
CA ILE A 41 7.06 15.08 -14.93
C ILE A 41 5.93 14.06 -14.78
N VAL A 42 6.07 12.88 -15.39
CA VAL A 42 5.08 11.80 -15.31
C VAL A 42 4.85 11.38 -13.85
N SER A 43 5.91 11.13 -13.08
CA SER A 43 5.76 10.71 -11.68
C SER A 43 5.03 11.73 -10.81
N ARG A 44 5.22 13.03 -11.07
CA ARG A 44 4.49 14.10 -10.37
C ARG A 44 3.02 14.14 -10.78
N LEU A 45 2.73 13.94 -12.06
CA LEU A 45 1.36 13.89 -12.57
C LEU A 45 0.62 12.69 -11.99
N GLU A 46 1.20 11.49 -12.04
CA GLU A 46 0.66 10.27 -11.42
C GLU A 46 0.31 10.53 -9.96
N LYS A 47 1.27 11.02 -9.16
CA LYS A 47 1.01 11.34 -7.74
C LYS A 47 -0.10 12.37 -7.53
N SER A 48 -0.25 13.33 -8.43
CA SER A 48 -1.31 14.36 -8.31
C SER A 48 -2.67 13.86 -8.76
N LEU A 49 -2.71 12.91 -9.69
CA LEU A 49 -3.94 12.32 -10.22
C LEU A 49 -4.41 11.17 -9.31
N ASP A 50 -3.49 10.36 -8.80
CA ASP A 50 -3.73 9.25 -7.85
C ASP A 50 -4.17 9.74 -6.45
N GLN A 51 -4.01 11.04 -6.15
CA GLN A 51 -4.59 11.62 -4.94
C GLN A 51 -6.12 11.61 -4.95
N PHE A 52 -6.74 11.48 -6.12
CA PHE A 52 -8.16 11.25 -6.27
C PHE A 52 -8.40 9.75 -6.37
N LYS A 53 -8.23 9.03 -5.25
CA LYS A 53 -8.82 7.69 -5.17
C LYS A 53 -10.29 7.83 -5.52
N THR A 54 -10.74 7.03 -6.48
CA THR A 54 -12.15 7.06 -6.84
C THR A 54 -12.98 6.61 -5.63
N LEU A 55 -14.25 7.02 -5.57
CA LEU A 55 -15.14 6.53 -4.52
C LEU A 55 -15.21 4.99 -4.54
N GLU A 56 -15.10 4.38 -5.72
CA GLU A 56 -15.07 2.94 -5.93
C GLU A 56 -13.83 2.29 -5.30
N GLU A 57 -12.63 2.81 -5.54
CA GLU A 57 -11.39 2.34 -4.92
C GLU A 57 -11.39 2.50 -3.39
N LEU A 58 -12.01 3.56 -2.89
CA LEU A 58 -12.18 3.78 -1.44
C LEU A 58 -13.13 2.74 -0.84
N VAL A 59 -14.26 2.45 -1.50
CA VAL A 59 -15.23 1.45 -1.05
C VAL A 59 -14.60 0.06 -1.04
N GLU A 60 -13.83 -0.30 -2.05
CA GLU A 60 -13.09 -1.57 -2.09
C GLU A 60 -12.10 -1.68 -0.93
N THR A 61 -11.31 -0.61 -0.70
CA THR A 61 -10.36 -0.56 0.41
C THR A 61 -11.05 -0.74 1.76
N VAL A 62 -12.19 -0.08 1.98
CA VAL A 62 -12.99 -0.23 3.22
C VAL A 62 -13.52 -1.66 3.37
N GLY A 63 -13.96 -2.27 2.27
CA GLY A 63 -14.39 -3.67 2.25
C GLY A 63 -13.29 -4.61 2.74
N THR A 64 -12.08 -4.49 2.20
CA THR A 64 -10.92 -5.30 2.62
C THR A 64 -10.59 -5.09 4.10
N VAL A 65 -10.62 -3.85 4.59
CA VAL A 65 -10.36 -3.55 6.01
C VAL A 65 -11.41 -4.21 6.91
N ASN A 66 -12.69 -4.18 6.52
CA ASN A 66 -13.77 -4.81 7.27
C ASN A 66 -13.63 -6.35 7.32
N GLU A 67 -13.21 -6.98 6.22
CA GLU A 67 -12.92 -8.42 6.18
C GLU A 67 -11.77 -8.78 7.11
N LEU A 68 -10.66 -8.03 7.06
CA LEU A 68 -9.52 -8.24 7.95
C LEU A 68 -9.91 -8.07 9.41
N TRP A 69 -10.73 -7.07 9.74
CA TRP A 69 -11.24 -6.87 11.09
C TRP A 69 -12.05 -8.08 11.57
N THR A 70 -12.98 -8.58 10.74
CA THR A 70 -13.77 -9.79 11.03
C THR A 70 -12.86 -11.00 11.29
N MET A 71 -11.79 -11.16 10.51
CA MET A 71 -10.82 -12.23 10.71
C MET A 71 -10.07 -12.10 12.04
N VAL A 72 -9.69 -10.86 12.42
CA VAL A 72 -9.01 -10.57 13.69
C VAL A 72 -9.93 -10.91 14.86
N GLU A 73 -11.20 -10.53 14.82
CA GLU A 73 -12.18 -10.89 15.86
C GLU A 73 -12.33 -12.41 16.00
N ALA A 74 -12.43 -13.13 14.88
CA ALA A 74 -12.50 -14.59 14.88
C ALA A 74 -11.23 -15.24 15.46
N LEU A 75 -10.07 -14.66 15.20
CA LEU A 75 -8.80 -15.12 15.77
C LEU A 75 -8.71 -14.83 17.27
N GLN A 76 -9.14 -13.64 17.70
CA GLN A 76 -9.19 -13.27 19.11
C GLN A 76 -10.08 -14.24 19.90
N ALA A 77 -11.26 -14.56 19.37
CA ALA A 77 -12.15 -15.55 19.99
C ALA A 77 -11.53 -16.95 20.11
N LYS A 78 -10.64 -17.35 19.18
CA LYS A 78 -9.89 -18.61 19.29
C LYS A 78 -8.85 -18.54 20.40
N VAL A 79 -8.12 -17.42 20.48
CA VAL A 79 -7.13 -17.19 21.54
C VAL A 79 -7.80 -17.23 22.92
N ASP A 80 -8.94 -16.58 23.08
CA ASP A 80 -9.67 -16.56 24.35
C ASP A 80 -10.12 -17.97 24.76
N ARG A 81 -10.68 -18.75 23.82
CA ARG A 81 -11.04 -20.15 24.07
C ARG A 81 -9.85 -21.00 24.51
N HIS A 82 -8.70 -20.83 23.88
CA HIS A 82 -7.49 -21.55 24.28
C HIS A 82 -7.01 -21.12 25.67
N ALA A 83 -7.08 -19.83 26.00
CA ALA A 83 -6.72 -19.32 27.32
C ALA A 83 -7.61 -19.93 28.42
N ASP A 84 -8.90 -20.11 28.15
CA ASP A 84 -9.83 -20.77 29.08
C ASP A 84 -9.51 -22.25 29.26
N ILE A 85 -9.24 -22.99 28.17
CA ILE A 85 -8.84 -24.42 28.25
C ILE A 85 -7.57 -24.59 29.08
N LEU A 86 -6.56 -23.74 28.87
CA LEU A 86 -5.31 -23.81 29.63
C LEU A 86 -5.53 -23.53 31.11
N ARG A 87 -6.43 -22.59 31.44
CA ARG A 87 -6.80 -22.28 32.84
C ARG A 87 -7.47 -23.48 33.50
N ASP A 88 -8.41 -24.13 32.81
CA ASP A 88 -9.13 -25.31 33.31
C ASP A 88 -8.20 -26.52 33.51
N LEU A 89 -7.26 -26.74 32.59
CA LEU A 89 -6.27 -27.80 32.74
C LEU A 89 -5.31 -27.51 33.90
N GLY A 90 -4.84 -26.27 34.06
CA GLY A 90 -3.97 -25.87 35.17
C GLY A 90 -4.65 -26.01 36.54
N GLY A 91 -5.96 -25.76 36.63
CA GLY A 91 -6.75 -25.96 37.86
C GLY A 91 -6.99 -27.41 38.23
N ARG A 92 -6.91 -28.34 37.27
CA ARG A 92 -7.08 -29.79 37.49
C ARG A 92 -5.82 -30.52 37.94
N VAL A 93 -4.64 -29.90 37.81
CA VAL A 93 -3.35 -30.43 38.28
C VAL A 93 -2.94 -29.74 39.60
N GLY A 94 -3.91 -29.52 40.50
CA GLY A 94 -3.62 -29.13 41.88
C GLY A 94 -2.85 -30.24 42.61
N PRO A 95 -2.03 -29.91 43.63
CA PRO A 95 -1.13 -30.89 44.25
C PRO A 95 -1.93 -32.10 44.76
N GLU A 96 -1.52 -33.30 44.35
CA GLU A 96 -2.08 -34.55 44.89
C GLU A 96 -1.98 -34.50 46.42
N PRO A 97 -3.03 -34.94 47.15
CA PRO A 97 -2.94 -35.05 48.59
C PRO A 97 -1.81 -36.04 48.91
N HIS A 98 -0.75 -35.52 49.51
CA HIS A 98 0.26 -36.35 50.14
C HIS A 98 -0.41 -36.96 51.37
N ASP A 99 -0.85 -38.22 51.26
CA ASP A 99 -1.32 -39.00 52.39
C ASP A 99 -0.13 -39.24 53.35
N ASP A 100 -0.23 -38.67 54.55
CA ASP A 100 0.62 -38.97 55.72
C ASP A 100 0.20 -40.29 56.40
#